data_AF-A0A954ESY6-F1
#
_entry.id   AF-A0A954ESY6-F1
#
_cell.length_a   1.000
_cell.length_b   1.000
_cell.length_c   1.000
_cell.angle_alpha   90.00
_cell.angle_beta   90.00
_cell.angle_gamma   90.00
#
_symmetry.space_group_name_H-M   'P 1'
#
loop_
_entity.id
_entity.type
_entity.pdbx_description
1 polymer ?
#
loop_
_entity_poly.entity_id
_entity_poly.type
_entity_poly.pdbx_seq_one_letter_code
_entity_poly.pdbx_strand_id
1 'polypeptide(L)' 'MRPVPEKSPKLLDRMRLTLRRLHYSNRTEQAYVAWVERFIRFHGDRNQGAW' A
#
# COMPACT_ATOMS: atom_id res chain seq x y z
N MET A 1 1.59 3.16 26.66
CA MET A 1 1.49 2.08 25.65
C MET A 1 0.64 2.61 24.49
N ARG A 2 1.19 2.82 23.29
CA ARG A 2 0.35 3.15 22.11
C ARG A 2 -0.21 1.84 21.57
N PRO A 3 -1.53 1.67 21.38
CA PRO A 3 -2.06 0.46 20.76
C PRO A 3 -1.55 0.42 19.31
N VAL A 4 -0.73 -0.58 19.00
CA VAL A 4 -0.37 -0.89 17.61
C VAL A 4 -1.65 -1.47 16.99
N PRO A 5 -2.21 -0.87 15.92
CA PRO A 5 -3.42 -1.41 15.34
C PRO A 5 -3.14 -2.83 14.82
N GLU A 6 -3.92 -3.81 15.28
CA GLU A 6 -3.98 -5.19 14.78
C GLU A 6 -4.58 -5.25 13.36
N LYS A 7 -3.98 -4.53 12.42
CA LYS A 7 -4.25 -4.68 11.01
C LYS A 7 -2.91 -4.99 10.38
N SER A 8 -2.75 -6.26 9.97
CA SER A 8 -1.69 -6.70 9.07
C SER A 8 -1.32 -5.57 8.11
N PRO A 9 -0.04 -5.20 7.98
CA PRO A 9 0.32 -3.99 7.24
C PRO A 9 -0.30 -4.06 5.85
N LYS A 10 -1.15 -3.07 5.54
CA LYS A 10 -1.90 -2.96 4.30
C LYS A 10 -0.95 -3.16 3.13
N LEU A 11 -1.40 -3.80 2.06
CA LEU A 11 -0.59 -4.06 0.85
C LEU A 11 0.22 -2.81 0.42
N LEU A 12 -0.42 -1.64 0.46
CA LEU A 12 0.20 -0.36 0.12
C LEU A 12 1.32 0.04 1.10
N ASP A 13 1.18 -0.25 2.39
CA ASP A 13 2.22 0.06 3.38
C ASP A 13 3.44 -0.84 3.21
N ARG A 14 3.24 -2.13 2.90
CA ARG A 14 4.34 -3.03 2.52
C ARG A 14 5.05 -2.53 1.27
N MET A 15 4.29 -2.07 0.27
CA MET A 15 4.84 -1.54 -0.96
C MET A 15 5.68 -0.28 -0.72
N ARG A 16 5.20 0.66 0.09
CA ARG A 16 5.97 1.86 0.49
C ARG A 16 7.28 1.48 1.17
N LEU A 17 7.26 0.54 2.12
CA LEU A 17 8.47 0.07 2.80
C LEU A 17 9.49 -0.53 1.83
N THR A 18 9.05 -1.35 0.87
CA THR A 18 9.93 -1.91 -0.16
C THR A 18 10.51 -0.83 -1.05
N LEU A 19 9.70 0.12 -1.52
CA LEU A 19 10.17 1.22 -2.39
C LEU A 19 11.20 2.11 -1.68
N ARG A 20 11.01 2.38 -0.38
CA ARG A 20 11.99 3.11 0.44
C ARG A 20 13.28 2.33 0.66
N ARG A 21 13.18 1.01 0.90
CA ARG A 21 14.36 0.13 1.01
C ARG A 21 15.18 0.08 -0.27
N LEU A 22 14.53 0.21 -1.42
CA LEU A 22 15.18 0.28 -2.73
C LEU A 22 15.65 1.71 -3.08
N HIS A 23 15.56 2.66 -2.16
CA HIS A 23 15.96 4.06 -2.34
C HIS A 23 15.30 4.74 -3.55
N TYR A 24 14.08 4.33 -3.91
CA TYR A 24 13.30 5.07 -4.89
C TYR A 24 12.95 6.45 -4.35
N SER A 25 12.83 7.42 -5.27
CA SER A 25 12.39 8.76 -4.93
C SER A 25 10.97 8.72 -4.34
N ASN A 26 10.66 9.69 -3.48
CA ASN A 26 9.32 9.86 -2.93
C ASN A 26 8.27 10.04 -4.04
N ARG A 27 8.63 10.72 -5.15
CA ARG A 27 7.76 10.87 -6.33
C ARG A 27 7.42 9.52 -6.96
N THR A 28 8.39 8.61 -7.07
CA THR A 28 8.18 7.25 -7.59
C THR A 28 7.29 6.44 -6.63
N GLU A 29 7.53 6.53 -5.32
CA GLU A 29 6.68 5.90 -4.29
C GLU A 29 5.21 6.30 -4.46
N GLN A 30 4.95 7.62 -4.53
CA GLN A 30 3.60 8.15 -4.68
C GLN A 30 2.94 7.71 -5.99
N ALA A 31 3.66 7.74 -7.11
CA ALA A 31 3.14 7.34 -8.40
C ALA A 31 2.73 5.85 -8.40
N TYR A 32 3.58 4.98 -7.87
CA TYR A 32 3.35 3.54 -7.85
C TYR A 32 2.17 3.18 -6.93
N VAL A 33 2.14 3.76 -5.72
CA VAL A 33 1.02 3.59 -4.77
C VAL A 33 -0.30 4.02 -5.41
N ALA A 34 -0.33 5.19 -6.07
CA ALA A 34 -1.53 5.70 -6.72
C ALA A 34 -2.00 4.82 -7.89
N TRP A 35 -1.08 4.25 -8.68
CA TRP A 35 -1.42 3.32 -9.76
C TRP A 35 -2.02 2.02 -9.22
N VAL A 36 -1.41 1.43 -8.19
CA VAL A 36 -1.89 0.18 -7.59
C VAL A 36 -3.26 0.39 -6.92
N GLU A 37 -3.47 1.52 -6.24
CA GLU A 37 -4.77 1.87 -5.66
C GLU A 37 -5.85 1.99 -6.74
N ARG A 38 -5.56 2.67 -7.86
CA ARG A 38 -6.48 2.74 -9.01
C ARG A 38 -6.76 1.38 -9.63
N PHE A 39 -5.73 0.55 -9.80
CA PHE A 39 -5.86 -0.80 -10.33
C PHE A 39 -6.78 -1.67 -9.46
N ILE A 40 -6.57 -1.66 -8.14
CA ILE A 40 -7.39 -2.44 -7.20
C ILE A 40 -8.85 -1.96 -7.23
N ARG A 41 -9.08 -0.63 -7.26
CA ARG A 41 -10.44 -0.07 -7.35
C ARG A 41 -11.10 -0.42 -8.68
N PHE A 42 -10.36 -0.39 -9.78
CA PHE A 42 -10.88 -0.70 -11.11
C PHE A 42 -11.26 -2.18 -11.28
N HIS A 43 -10.49 -3.10 -10.68
CA HIS A 43 -10.79 -4.54 -10.67
C HIS A 43 -11.63 -4.98 -9.46
N GLY A 44 -12.16 -4.02 -8.70
CA GLY A 44 -12.75 -4.19 -7.38
C GLY A 44 -14.12 -4.84 -7.36
N ASP A 45 -14.17 -6.16 -7.59
CA ASP A 45 -15.29 -7.03 -7.18
C ASP A 45 -14.82 -8.28 -6.40
N ARG A 46 -13.51 -8.43 -6.14
CA ARG A 46 -12.95 -9.68 -5.59
C ARG A 46 -12.32 -9.63 -4.20
N ASN A 47 -12.25 -8.49 -3.51
CA ASN A 47 -11.61 -8.48 -2.19
C ASN A 47 -12.22 -7.48 -1.19
N GLN A 48 -13.48 -7.72 -0.82
CA GLN A 48 -14.14 -7.10 0.33
C GLN A 48 -13.69 -7.80 1.62
N GLY A 49 -12.56 -7.39 2.19
CA GLY A 49 -12.23 -7.85 3.54
C GLY A 49 -10.75 -7.77 3.87
N ALA A 50 -10.44 -6.90 4.82
CA ALA A 50 -9.14 -6.78 5.47
C ALA A 50 -7.98 -6.31 4.57
N TRP A 51 -7.95 -5.00 4.33
CA TRP A 51 -6.71 -4.26 4.14
C TRP A 51 -6.54 -3.31 5.33
#